data_AF-A0A924V564-F1
#
_entry.id   AF-A0A924V564-F1
#
_cell.length_a   1.000
_cell.length_b   1.000
_cell.length_c   1.000
_cell.angle_alpha   90.00
_cell.angle_beta   90.00
_cell.angle_gamma   90.00
#
_symmetry.space_group_name_H-M   'P 1'
#
loop_
_entity.id
_entity.type
_entity.pdbx_description
1 polymer ?
#
loop_
_entity_poly.entity_id
_entity_poly.type
_entity_poly.pdbx_seq_one_letter_code
_entity_poly.pdbx_strand_id
1 'polypeptide(L)' 'MKNNKYFIFASIGFELVALIVLFIYLGEYLVARGWPQSTKAFGIVLAFALWITSLVVKLKSLENSKKDD' A
#
# COMPACT_ATOMS: atom_id res chain seq x y z
N MET A 1 24.67 1.38 5.98
CA MET A 1 24.38 0.27 5.05
C MET A 1 24.15 0.87 3.67
N LYS A 2 24.76 0.35 2.60
CA LYS A 2 24.64 0.91 1.24
C LYS A 2 23.19 0.79 0.78
N ASN A 3 22.41 1.87 0.95
CA ASN A 3 20.97 1.94 0.73
C ASN A 3 20.63 1.49 -0.69
N ASN A 4 20.20 0.23 -0.80
CA ASN A 4 19.96 -0.44 -2.06
C ASN A 4 18.59 0.00 -2.56
N LYS A 5 18.54 1.10 -3.33
CA LYS A 5 17.32 1.74 -3.85
C LYS A 5 16.35 0.74 -4.48
N TYR A 6 16.90 -0.32 -5.07
CA TYR A 6 16.14 -1.45 -5.63
C TYR A 6 15.33 -2.22 -4.59
N PHE A 7 15.84 -2.40 -3.37
CA PHE A 7 15.14 -3.09 -2.29
C PHE A 7 13.98 -2.27 -1.73
N ILE A 8 14.16 -0.95 -1.62
CA ILE A 8 13.09 -0.02 -1.24
C ILE A 8 12.01 0.00 -2.31
N PHE A 9 12.40 0.06 -3.59
CA PHE A 9 11.46 0.01 -4.71
C PHE A 9 10.68 -1.31 -4.77
N ALA A 10 11.37 -2.44 -4.61
CA ALA A 10 10.74 -3.76 -4.55
C ALA A 10 9.76 -3.88 -3.37
N SER A 11 10.14 -3.33 -2.20
CA SER A 11 9.27 -3.29 -1.03
C SER A 11 8.00 -2.46 -1.27
N ILE A 12 8.13 -1.30 -1.92
CA ILE A 12 6.98 -0.45 -2.29
C ILE A 12 6.03 -1.17 -3.26
N GLY A 13 6.58 -1.85 -4.27
CA GLY A 13 5.77 -2.63 -5.22
C GLY A 13 5.08 -3.82 -4.54
N PHE A 14 5.79 -4.54 -3.67
CA PHE A 14 5.23 -5.65 -2.89
C PHE A 14 4.11 -5.19 -1.96
N GLU A 15 4.27 -4.04 -1.31
CA GLU A 15 3.26 -3.44 -0.43
C GLU A 15 1.96 -3.11 -1.18
N LEU A 16 2.04 -2.60 -2.41
CA LEU A 16 0.86 -2.38 -3.25
C LEU A 16 0.12 -3.69 -3.54
N VAL A 17 0.85 -4.71 -4.00
CA VAL A 17 0.26 -6.02 -4.33
C VAL A 17 -0.38 -6.65 -3.10
N ALA A 18 0.31 -6.60 -1.95
CA ALA A 18 -0.20 -7.13 -0.69
C ALA A 18 -1.49 -6.43 -0.25
N LEU A 19 -1.55 -5.08 -0.33
CA LEU A 19 -2.75 -4.31 -0.01
C LEU A 19 -3.90 -4.65 -0.97
N ILE A 20 -3.65 -4.76 -2.27
CA ILE A 20 -4.68 -5.13 -3.24
C ILE A 20 -5.25 -6.51 -2.91
N VAL A 21 -4.41 -7.51 -2.68
CA VAL A 21 -4.85 -8.88 -2.34
C VAL A 21 -5.66 -8.88 -1.03
N LEU A 22 -5.17 -8.18 0.01
CA LEU A 22 -5.87 -8.04 1.29
C LEU A 22 -7.26 -7.45 1.10
N PHE A 23 -7.38 -6.34 0.35
CA PHE A 23 -8.65 -5.65 0.15
C PHE A 23 -9.60 -6.40 -0.79
N ILE A 24 -9.09 -7.18 -1.76
CA ILE A 24 -9.91 -8.11 -2.54
C ILE A 24 -10.51 -9.16 -1.60
N TYR A 25 -9.68 -9.81 -0.80
CA TYR A 25 -10.14 -10.88 0.10
C TYR A 25 -11.12 -10.34 1.15
N LEU A 26 -10.84 -9.17 1.72
CA LEU A 26 -11.74 -8.47 2.64
C LEU A 26 -13.06 -8.08 1.95
N GLY A 27 -13.00 -7.60 0.72
CA GLY A 27 -14.17 -7.26 -0.09
C GLY A 27 -15.03 -8.49 -0.40
N GLU A 28 -14.42 -9.62 -0.74
CA GLU A 28 -15.13 -10.89 -0.92
C GLU A 28 -15.79 -11.37 0.37
N TYR A 29 -15.08 -11.28 1.49
CA TYR A 29 -15.62 -11.62 2.80
C TYR A 29 -16.81 -10.75 3.21
N LEU A 30 -16.74 -9.44 2.96
CA LEU A 30 -17.83 -8.50 3.24
C LEU A 30 -19.05 -8.76 2.34
N VAL A 31 -18.82 -8.98 1.04
CA VAL A 31 -19.89 -9.34 0.10
C VAL A 31 -20.56 -10.65 0.49
N ALA A 32 -19.80 -11.66 0.93
CA ALA A 32 -20.35 -12.92 1.43
C ALA A 32 -21.23 -12.74 2.69
N ARG A 33 -21.05 -11.64 3.44
CA ARG A 33 -21.90 -11.25 4.57
C ARG A 33 -23.09 -10.36 4.20
N GLY A 34 -23.35 -10.16 2.90
CA GLY A 34 -24.50 -9.39 2.41
C GLY A 34 -24.21 -7.92 2.11
N TRP A 35 -22.93 -7.51 2.09
CA TRP A 35 -22.57 -6.16 1.64
C TRP A 35 -22.69 -6.01 0.12
N PRO A 36 -22.94 -4.79 -0.39
CA PRO A 36 -23.03 -4.53 -1.82
C PRO A 36 -21.77 -4.92 -2.58
N GLN A 37 -21.92 -5.40 -3.83
CA GLN A 37 -20.78 -5.75 -4.69
C GLN A 37 -19.80 -4.58 -4.91
N SER A 38 -20.30 -3.33 -4.81
CA SER A 38 -19.50 -2.10 -4.90
C SER A 38 -18.46 -1.95 -3.79
N THR A 39 -18.61 -2.66 -2.66
CA THR A 39 -17.63 -2.68 -1.56
C THR A 39 -16.27 -3.22 -2.02
N LYS A 40 -16.24 -4.13 -3.01
CA LYS A 40 -14.99 -4.63 -3.60
C LYS A 40 -14.20 -3.52 -4.31
N ALA A 41 -14.89 -2.72 -5.13
CA ALA A 41 -14.27 -1.58 -5.82
C ALA A 41 -13.78 -0.52 -4.83
N PHE A 42 -14.57 -0.27 -3.77
CA PHE A 42 -14.18 0.67 -2.71
C PHE A 42 -12.92 0.21 -1.96
N GLY A 43 -12.77 -1.09 -1.72
CA GLY A 43 -11.57 -1.67 -1.11
C GLY A 43 -10.30 -1.41 -1.93
N ILE A 44 -10.38 -1.51 -3.26
CA ILE A 44 -9.24 -1.21 -4.15
C ILE A 44 -8.86 0.28 -4.08
N VAL A 45 -9.85 1.17 -4.11
CA VAL A 45 -9.60 2.62 -3.96
C VAL A 45 -8.93 2.93 -2.62
N LEU A 46 -9.39 2.27 -1.54
CA LEU A 46 -8.80 2.42 -0.21
C LEU A 46 -7.36 1.88 -0.14
N ALA A 47 -7.09 0.75 -0.79
CA ALA A 47 -5.76 0.17 -0.90
C ALA A 47 -4.77 1.14 -1.57
N PHE A 48 -5.19 1.79 -2.66
CA PHE A 48 -4.39 2.81 -3.33
C PHE A 48 -4.15 4.04 -2.45
N ALA A 49 -5.16 4.53 -1.75
CA ALA A 49 -5.01 5.69 -0.86
C ALA A 49 -4.01 5.41 0.28
N LEU A 50 -4.09 4.23 0.90
CA LEU A 50 -3.16 3.80 1.95
C LEU A 50 -1.75 3.62 1.41
N TRP A 51 -1.61 3.01 0.22
CA TRP A 51 -0.31 2.82 -0.41
C TRP A 51 0.37 4.15 -0.76
N ILE A 52 -0.36 5.11 -1.35
CA ILE A 52 0.16 6.46 -1.64
C ILE A 52 0.62 7.14 -0.35
N THR A 53 -0.16 7.02 0.73
CA THR A 53 0.21 7.59 2.04
C THR A 53 1.51 6.96 2.58
N SER A 54 1.64 5.63 2.52
CA SER A 54 2.87 4.92 2.90
C SER A 54 4.07 5.39 2.06
N LEU A 55 3.87 5.57 0.76
CA LEU A 55 4.90 6.04 -0.17
C LEU A 55 5.38 7.46 0.16
N VAL A 56 4.45 8.40 0.43
CA VAL A 56 4.79 9.77 0.82
C VAL A 56 5.56 9.80 2.14
N VAL A 57 5.17 8.98 3.12
CA VAL A 57 5.87 8.88 4.42
C VAL A 57 7.29 8.32 4.22
N LYS A 58 7.45 7.25 3.44
CA LYS A 58 8.78 6.68 3.11
C LYS A 58 9.66 7.67 2.37
N LEU A 59 9.11 8.43 1.43
CA LEU A 59 9.84 9.48 0.71
C LEU A 59 10.32 10.60 1.64
N LYS A 60 9.44 11.11 2.51
CA LYS A 60 9.81 12.14 3.50
C LYS A 60 10.87 11.65 4.48
N SER A 61 10.77 10.39 4.92
CA SER A 61 11.77 9.78 5.80
C SER A 61 13.14 9.68 5.12
N LEU A 62 13.18 9.31 3.83
CA LEU A 62 14.42 9.26 3.05
C LEU A 62 15.01 10.65 2.79
N GLU A 63 14.17 11.68 2.61
CA GLU A 63 14.63 13.06 2.47
C GLU A 63 15.29 13.58 3.75
N ASN A 64 14.67 13.34 4.91
CA ASN A 64 15.21 13.76 6.21
C ASN A 64 16.50 13.01 6.54
N SER A 65 16.56 11.69 6.29
CA SER A 65 17.76 10.89 6.53
C SER A 65 18.96 11.29 5.66
N LYS A 66 18.76 12.10 4.61
CA LYS A 66 19.81 12.59 3.72
C LYS A 66 20.30 13.99 4.10
N LYS A 67 19.65 14.68 5.03
CA LYS A 67 20.06 16.00 5.56
C LYS A 67 20.94 15.89 6.81
N ASP A 68 20.98 14.73 7.44
CA ASP A 68 21.77 14.43 8.65
C ASP A 68 23.12 13.75 8.37
N ASP A 69 23.50 13.59 7.09
CA ASP A 69 24.83 13.14 6.61
C ASP A 69 25.59 14.33 5.99
#